data_AF-A0A9X0PZM7-F1
#
_entry.id   AF-A0A9X0PZM7-F1
#
_cell.length_a   1.000
_cell.length_b   1.000
_cell.length_c   1.000
_cell.angle_alpha   90.00
_cell.angle_beta   90.00
_cell.angle_gamma   90.00
#
_symmetry.space_group_name_H-M   'P 1'
#
loop_
_entity.id
_entity.type
_entity.pdbx_description
1 polymer ?
#
loop_
_entity_poly.entity_id
_entity_poly.type
_entity_poly.pdbx_seq_one_letter_code
_entity_poly.pdbx_strand_id
1 'polypeptide(L)'
;MDKTPIHHALCAVVAQVLVGLFTGNWAYGAIAGCTFFIAREHTQAEYRWIEKFGKGKRINMPWWGGFDPRVWDVGSLLDFSFPIIGCLLVWILAS
;
A
#
# COMPACT_ATOMS: atom_id res chain seq x y z
N MET A 1 15.70 5.87 12.06
CA MET A 1 14.25 5.98 11.76
C MET A 1 14.06 5.64 10.31
N ASP A 2 13.27 4.60 10.03
CA ASP A 2 12.95 4.21 8.67
C ASP A 2 12.02 5.26 8.05
N LYS A 3 12.40 5.85 6.90
CA LYS A 3 11.69 7.00 6.29
C LYS A 3 10.78 6.59 5.13
N THR A 4 10.77 5.31 4.77
CA THR A 4 10.00 4.70 3.68
C THR A 4 8.50 5.01 3.77
N PRO A 5 7.83 4.91 4.93
CA PRO A 5 6.41 5.21 5.03
C PRO A 5 6.05 6.64 4.62
N ILE A 6 6.93 7.60 4.91
CA ILE A 6 6.75 9.00 4.54
C ILE A 6 6.88 9.20 3.04
N HIS A 7 7.84 8.52 2.39
CA HIS A 7 8.00 8.58 0.94
C HIS A 7 6.80 7.94 0.23
N HIS A 8 6.28 6.83 0.74
CA HIS A 8 5.07 6.20 0.23
C HIS A 8 3.86 7.13 0.36
N ALA A 9 3.67 7.78 1.51
CA ALA A 9 2.62 8.77 1.69
C ALA A 9 2.75 9.95 0.71
N LEU A 10 3.96 10.49 0.53
CA LEU A 10 4.21 11.57 -0.42
C LEU A 10 3.85 11.16 -1.85
N CYS A 11 4.30 9.99 -2.30
CA CYS A 11 3.99 9.48 -3.63
C CYS A 11 2.48 9.26 -3.82
N ALA A 12 1.78 8.73 -2.80
CA ALA A 12 0.34 8.53 -2.84
C ALA A 12 -0.41 9.85 -2.99
N VAL A 13 -0.03 10.87 -2.20
CA VAL A 13 -0.62 12.20 -2.24
C VAL A 13 -0.35 12.89 -3.58
N VAL A 14 0.87 12.81 -4.12
CA VAL A 14 1.19 13.37 -5.45
C VAL A 14 0.32 12.70 -6.53
N ALA A 15 0.17 11.38 -6.51
CA ALA A 15 -0.69 10.67 -7.45
C ALA A 15 -2.17 11.10 -7.31
N GLN A 16 -2.67 11.24 -6.09
CA GLN A 16 -4.03 11.72 -5.83
C GLN A 16 -4.24 13.15 -6.33
N VAL A 17 -3.28 14.05 -6.09
CA VAL A 17 -3.36 15.45 -6.55
C VAL A 17 -3.39 15.51 -8.08
N LEU A 18 -2.54 14.73 -8.77
CA LEU A 18 -2.56 14.67 -10.23
C LEU A 18 -3.93 14.20 -10.74
N VAL A 19 -4.46 13.09 -10.20
CA VAL A 19 -5.77 12.57 -10.60
C VAL A 19 -6.89 13.58 -10.28
N GLY A 20 -6.86 14.19 -9.09
CA GLY A 20 -7.83 15.20 -8.68
C GLY A 20 -7.84 16.42 -9.61
N LEU A 21 -6.66 16.90 -10.02
CA LEU A 21 -6.54 18.03 -10.96
C LEU A 21 -7.00 17.67 -12.38
N PHE A 22 -6.69 16.47 -12.89
CA PHE A 22 -7.07 16.07 -14.25
C PHE A 22 -8.53 15.65 -14.39
N THR A 23 -9.11 15.04 -13.36
CA THR A 23 -10.47 14.48 -13.40
C THR A 23 -11.51 15.33 -12.68
N GLY A 24 -11.08 16.29 -11.86
CA GLY A 24 -11.94 17.07 -10.97
C GLY A 24 -12.51 16.27 -9.79
N ASN A 25 -12.21 14.96 -9.69
CA ASN A 25 -12.74 14.09 -8.64
C ASN A 25 -11.60 13.54 -7.78
N TRP A 26 -11.47 14.15 -6.59
CA TRP A 26 -10.46 13.82 -5.60
C TRP A 26 -10.62 12.42 -4.98
N ALA A 27 -11.84 11.85 -5.01
CA ALA A 27 -12.10 10.52 -4.49
C ALA A 27 -11.46 9.42 -5.36
N TYR A 28 -11.44 9.59 -6.70
CA TYR A 28 -10.77 8.63 -7.57
C TYR A 28 -9.26 8.60 -7.32
N GLY A 29 -8.65 9.76 -7.10
CA GLY A 29 -7.23 9.86 -6.74
C GLY A 29 -6.92 9.17 -5.40
N ALA A 30 -7.77 9.37 -4.39
CA ALA A 30 -7.63 8.73 -3.09
C ALA A 30 -7.75 7.20 -3.18
N ILE A 31 -8.79 6.70 -3.86
CA ILE A 31 -9.02 5.25 -4.03
C ILE A 31 -7.84 4.62 -4.78
N ALA A 32 -7.41 5.21 -5.90
CA ALA A 32 -6.30 4.69 -6.69
C ALA A 32 -4.98 4.64 -5.87
N GLY A 33 -4.66 5.72 -5.13
CA GLY A 33 -3.49 5.78 -4.27
C GLY A 33 -3.52 4.72 -3.17
N CYS A 34 -4.65 4.61 -2.44
CA CYS A 34 -4.84 3.60 -1.40
C CYS A 34 -4.72 2.16 -1.94
N THR A 35 -5.42 1.85 -3.04
CA THR A 35 -5.40 0.52 -3.65
C THR A 35 -3.99 0.13 -4.11
N PHE A 36 -3.23 1.06 -4.69
CA PHE A 36 -1.86 0.79 -5.15
C PHE A 36 -0.93 0.37 -4.00
N PHE A 37 -0.94 1.11 -2.88
CA PHE A 37 -0.07 0.80 -1.74
C PHE A 37 -0.50 -0.44 -0.97
N ILE A 38 -1.81 -0.72 -0.86
CA ILE A 38 -2.31 -1.99 -0.31
C ILE A 38 -1.85 -3.16 -1.20
N ALA A 39 -2.01 -3.05 -2.52
CA ALA A 39 -1.58 -4.09 -3.45
C ALA A 39 -0.06 -4.32 -3.40
N ARG A 40 0.73 -3.24 -3.33
CA ARG A 40 2.20 -3.32 -3.14
C ARG A 40 2.54 -4.12 -1.89
N GLU A 41 1.97 -3.76 -0.74
CA GLU A 41 2.33 -4.44 0.51
C GLU A 41 1.85 -5.89 0.52
N HIS A 42 0.68 -6.17 -0.07
CA HIS A 42 0.20 -7.54 -0.26
C HIS A 42 1.20 -8.38 -1.09
N THR A 43 1.74 -7.84 -2.19
CA THR A 43 2.76 -8.56 -2.98
C THR A 43 4.07 -8.77 -2.20
N GLN A 44 4.47 -7.82 -1.32
CA GLN A 44 5.64 -8.04 -0.45
C GLN A 44 5.40 -9.13 0.59
N ALA A 45 4.21 -9.17 1.17
CA ALA A 45 3.81 -10.24 2.07
C ALA A 45 3.91 -11.62 1.38
N GLU A 46 3.47 -11.72 0.12
CA GLU A 46 3.64 -12.94 -0.68
C GLU A 46 5.12 -13.34 -0.84
N TYR A 47 6.02 -12.40 -1.15
CA TYR A 47 7.46 -12.69 -1.25
C TYR A 47 8.04 -13.18 0.07
N ARG A 48 7.72 -12.50 1.19
CA ARG A 48 8.15 -12.92 2.54
C ARG A 48 7.60 -14.30 2.90
N TRP A 49 6.39 -14.64 2.47
CA TRP A 49 5.81 -15.96 2.66
C TRP A 49 6.56 -17.04 1.90
N ILE A 50 6.85 -16.79 0.62
CA ILE A 50 7.58 -17.73 -0.25
C ILE A 50 8.98 -18.00 0.31
N GLU A 51 9.65 -16.98 0.83
CA GLU A 51 10.96 -17.10 1.45
C GLU A 51 10.92 -17.93 2.75
N LYS A 52 9.98 -17.62 3.66
CA LYS A 52 9.88 -18.28 4.98
C LYS A 52 9.31 -19.70 4.91
N PHE A 53 8.28 -19.93 4.10
CA PHE A 53 7.50 -21.17 4.10
C PHE A 53 7.53 -21.90 2.76
N GLY A 54 7.65 -21.15 1.65
CA GLY A 54 7.61 -21.70 0.29
C GLY A 54 8.93 -22.32 -0.20
N LYS A 55 9.99 -22.36 0.61
CA LYS A 55 11.35 -22.77 0.19
C LYS A 55 11.84 -22.03 -1.06
N GLY A 56 11.45 -20.76 -1.20
CA GLY A 56 11.78 -19.92 -2.36
C GLY A 56 10.96 -20.20 -3.63
N LYS A 57 9.94 -21.08 -3.60
CA LYS A 57 9.11 -21.39 -4.77
C LYS A 57 7.66 -20.93 -4.59
N ARG A 58 7.18 -20.10 -5.53
CA ARG A 58 5.78 -19.62 -5.55
C ARG A 58 4.74 -20.74 -5.64
N ILE A 59 5.06 -21.88 -6.26
CA ILE A 59 4.15 -23.04 -6.35
C ILE A 59 3.76 -23.61 -4.99
N ASN A 60 4.60 -23.41 -3.97
CA ASN A 60 4.33 -23.90 -2.61
C ASN A 60 3.46 -22.92 -1.81
N MET A 61 3.20 -21.72 -2.35
CA MET A 61 2.38 -20.71 -1.69
C MET A 61 0.90 -20.96 -1.94
N PRO A 62 0.08 -21.09 -0.89
CA PRO A 62 -1.37 -21.12 -1.06
C PRO A 62 -1.85 -19.78 -1.59
N TRP A 63 -3.00 -19.76 -2.27
CA TRP A 63 -3.57 -18.53 -2.83
C TRP A 63 -3.80 -17.42 -1.79
N TRP A 64 -3.94 -17.78 -0.52
CA TRP A 64 -4.11 -16.85 0.60
C TRP A 64 -2.80 -16.47 1.31
N GLY A 65 -1.63 -16.94 0.85
CA GLY A 65 -0.34 -16.75 1.53
C GLY A 65 0.03 -15.29 1.80
N GLY A 66 -0.40 -14.35 0.94
CA GLY A 66 -0.24 -12.91 1.16
C GLY A 66 -1.02 -12.36 2.36
N PHE A 67 -2.07 -13.06 2.82
CA PHE A 67 -2.89 -12.68 3.97
C PHE A 67 -2.43 -13.32 5.29
N ASP A 68 -1.38 -14.14 5.29
CA ASP A 68 -0.90 -14.80 6.51
C ASP A 68 -0.29 -13.77 7.48
N PRO A 69 -0.87 -13.51 8.67
CA PRO A 69 -0.39 -12.46 9.58
C PRO A 69 1.08 -12.63 10.00
N ARG A 70 1.65 -13.83 9.89
CA ARG A 70 3.05 -14.13 10.27
C ARG A 70 4.09 -13.49 9.34
N VAL A 71 3.67 -13.04 8.16
CA VAL A 71 4.55 -12.38 7.18
C VAL A 71 4.39 -10.86 7.16
N TRP A 72 3.48 -10.32 7.98
CA TRP A 72 3.25 -8.90 8.15
C TRP A 72 4.04 -8.38 9.35
N ASP A 73 4.95 -7.45 9.10
CA ASP A 73 5.67 -6.75 10.15
C ASP A 73 5.03 -5.38 10.44
N VAL A 74 5.42 -4.77 11.57
CA VAL A 74 4.93 -3.44 11.92
C VAL A 74 5.31 -2.41 10.86
N GLY A 75 6.44 -2.58 10.17
CA GLY A 75 6.84 -1.75 9.04
C GLY A 75 5.84 -1.85 7.88
N SER A 76 5.42 -3.07 7.51
CA SER A 76 4.34 -3.29 6.53
C SER A 76 3.06 -2.55 6.89
N LEU A 77 2.65 -2.63 8.15
CA LEU A 77 1.43 -1.97 8.62
C LEU A 77 1.53 -0.44 8.46
N LEU A 78 2.70 0.13 8.76
CA LEU A 78 2.95 1.56 8.59
C LEU A 78 3.03 1.96 7.10
N ASP A 79 3.63 1.11 6.27
CA ASP A 79 3.85 1.37 4.84
C ASP A 79 2.54 1.47 4.03
N PHE A 80 1.46 0.79 4.43
CA PHE A 80 0.16 0.97 3.80
C PHE A 80 -0.75 1.97 4.54
N SER A 81 -0.65 2.09 5.86
CA SER A 81 -1.52 3.00 6.63
C SER A 81 -1.19 4.48 6.43
N PHE A 82 0.09 4.84 6.30
CA PHE A 82 0.52 6.22 6.04
C PHE A 82 -0.01 6.79 4.72
N PRO A 83 0.10 6.07 3.58
CA PRO A 83 -0.58 6.45 2.34
C PRO A 83 -2.09 6.63 2.49
N ILE A 84 -2.77 5.72 3.18
CA ILE A 84 -4.24 5.80 3.36
C ILE A 84 -4.61 7.06 4.14
N ILE A 85 -3.93 7.32 5.27
CA ILE A 85 -4.17 8.51 6.09
C ILE A 85 -3.89 9.77 5.28
N GLY A 86 -2.77 9.82 4.54
CA GLY A 86 -2.42 10.94 3.67
C GLY A 86 -3.47 11.20 2.61
N CYS A 87 -3.92 10.16 1.91
CA CYS A 87 -4.94 10.28 0.87
C CYS A 87 -6.29 10.73 1.42
N LEU A 88 -6.67 10.21 2.59
CA LEU A 88 -7.92 10.54 3.27
C LEU A 88 -7.92 11.98 3.77
N LEU A 89 -6.80 12.48 4.31
CA LEU A 89 -6.63 13.88 4.69
C LEU A 89 -6.74 14.82 3.49
N VAL A 90 -6.09 14.50 2.37
CA VAL A 90 -6.18 15.30 1.14
C VAL A 90 -7.61 15.31 0.61
N TRP A 91 -8.29 14.17 0.63
CA TRP A 91 -9.68 14.10 0.21
C TRP A 91 -10.57 15.00 1.09
N ILE A 92 -10.49 14.90 2.42
CA ILE A 92 -11.27 15.75 3.34
C ILE A 92 -11.00 17.24 3.11
N LEU A 93 -9.75 17.63 2.88
CA LEU A 93 -9.37 19.03 2.70
C LEU A 93 -9.75 19.61 1.32
N ALA A 94 -9.86 18.76 0.30
CA ALA A 94 -10.15 19.17 -1.07
C ALA A 94 -11.60 18.89 -1.52
N SER A 95 -12.42 18.28 -0.64
CA SER A 95 -13.87 18.08 -0.82
C SER A 95 -14.66 19.30 -0.35
#